data_AF-A0A0N4VC47-F1
#
_entry.id   AF-A0A0N4VC47-F1
#
_cell.length_a   1.000
_cell.length_b   1.000
_cell.length_c   1.000
_cell.angle_alpha   90.00
_cell.angle_beta   90.00
_cell.angle_gamma   90.00
#
_symmetry.space_group_name_H-M   'P 1'
#
loop_
_entity.id
_entity.type
_entity.pdbx_description
1 polymer ?
#
loop_
_entity_poly.entity_id
_entity_poly.type
_entity_poly.pdbx_seq_one_letter_code
_entity_poly.pdbx_strand_id
1 'polypeptide(L)'
;MVCYYNSKLSLPQLPDMVYPNNSLSVSYTDDENYCLFFNALDALQMVDSNKLPGIEVASSAAWQKARESCGLLKQPARPFDWTFTTEYEGTVRGFEVEPTEERIDLERLKSREPIHFYSQIVLYEDELADHGCSQMSVRVRVMPTFFFLLARFYLRVDGVLVRICDTRVFGERGSRFILREWTEREANYASLGVQAIENILDPNTVWQHLPIVKSRATKLFLPR
;
A
#
# COMPACT_ATOMS: atom_id res chain seq x y z
N MET A 1 -22.78 2.06 -3.33
CA MET A 1 -21.32 2.17 -3.12
C MET A 1 -20.54 1.39 -4.18
N VAL A 2 -20.84 0.09 -4.40
CA VAL A 2 -20.25 -0.73 -5.49
C VAL A 2 -20.36 -0.09 -6.87
N CYS A 3 -21.50 0.53 -7.22
CA CYS A 3 -21.69 1.22 -8.51
C CYS A 3 -20.79 2.46 -8.70
N TYR A 4 -20.36 3.11 -7.61
CA TYR A 4 -19.47 4.27 -7.70
C TYR A 4 -18.04 3.82 -8.00
N TYR A 5 -17.58 2.74 -7.36
CA TYR A 5 -16.28 2.14 -7.63
C TYR A 5 -16.23 1.59 -9.06
N ASN A 6 -17.24 0.84 -9.50
CA ASN A 6 -17.29 0.29 -10.86
C ASN A 6 -17.37 1.35 -11.97
N SER A 7 -17.83 2.57 -11.67
CA SER A 7 -17.85 3.66 -12.66
C SER A 7 -16.56 4.48 -12.69
N LYS A 8 -15.79 4.48 -11.60
CA LYS A 8 -14.52 5.21 -11.46
C LYS A 8 -13.28 4.37 -11.73
N LEU A 9 -13.38 3.07 -11.50
CA LEU A 9 -12.28 2.13 -11.69
C LEU A 9 -12.44 1.40 -13.03
N SER A 10 -11.36 1.32 -13.78
CA SER A 10 -11.28 0.52 -15.01
C SER A 10 -10.98 -0.96 -14.74
N LEU A 11 -11.15 -1.41 -13.49
CA LEU A 11 -10.86 -2.78 -13.07
C LEU A 11 -12.04 -3.70 -13.40
N PRO A 12 -11.79 -4.92 -13.90
CA PRO A 12 -12.86 -5.87 -14.18
C PRO A 12 -13.52 -6.40 -12.90
N GLN A 13 -12.83 -6.32 -11.76
CA GLN A 13 -13.31 -6.72 -10.45
C GLN A 13 -12.68 -5.88 -9.34
N LEU A 14 -13.30 -5.92 -8.17
CA LEU A 14 -12.78 -5.33 -6.95
C LEU A 14 -12.20 -6.42 -6.03
N PRO A 15 -11.36 -6.05 -5.05
CA PRO A 15 -11.01 -6.94 -3.94
C PRO A 15 -12.25 -7.51 -3.25
N ASP A 16 -12.12 -8.71 -2.68
CA ASP A 16 -13.19 -9.37 -1.91
C ASP A 16 -13.76 -8.45 -0.81
N MET A 17 -12.87 -7.72 -0.13
CA MET A 17 -13.23 -6.80 0.95
C MET A 17 -12.69 -5.40 0.63
N VAL A 18 -13.60 -4.47 0.31
CA VAL A 18 -13.27 -3.04 0.15
C VAL A 18 -13.96 -2.26 1.26
N TYR A 19 -13.21 -1.37 1.91
CA TYR A 19 -13.72 -0.51 2.98
C TYR A 19 -13.83 0.94 2.47
N PRO A 20 -14.87 1.27 1.68
CA PRO A 20 -14.96 2.55 0.95
C PRO A 20 -15.11 3.78 1.83
N ASN A 21 -15.60 3.61 3.06
CA ASN A 21 -15.74 4.70 4.03
C ASN A 21 -14.50 4.86 4.91
N ASN A 22 -13.54 3.94 4.84
CA ASN A 22 -12.29 4.04 5.59
C ASN A 22 -11.40 5.05 4.88
N SER A 23 -11.07 6.12 5.60
CA SER A 23 -10.12 7.11 5.15
C SER A 23 -9.29 7.61 6.33
N LEU A 24 -8.04 7.97 6.03
CA LEU A 24 -7.15 8.61 6.97
C LEU A 24 -6.62 9.88 6.31
N SER A 25 -6.77 11.00 6.99
CA SER A 25 -6.35 12.32 6.51
C SER A 25 -5.42 12.99 7.52
N VAL A 26 -4.33 13.57 7.01
CA VAL A 26 -3.43 14.45 7.78
C VAL A 26 -3.50 15.83 7.15
N SER A 27 -4.20 16.75 7.83
CA SER A 27 -4.37 18.13 7.40
C SER A 27 -3.58 19.09 8.27
N TYR A 28 -3.12 20.20 7.69
CA TYR A 28 -2.57 21.31 8.44
C TYR A 28 -3.68 22.07 9.18
N THR A 29 -3.47 22.38 10.46
CA THR A 29 -4.53 22.96 11.31
C THR A 29 -4.96 24.35 10.85
N ASP A 30 -4.03 25.17 10.36
CA ASP A 30 -4.36 26.56 9.99
C ASP A 30 -4.90 26.68 8.56
N ASP A 31 -4.68 25.67 7.72
CA ASP A 31 -5.19 25.64 6.35
C ASP A 31 -5.47 24.19 5.89
N GLU A 32 -6.75 23.83 5.89
CA GLU A 32 -7.22 22.52 5.46
C GLU A 32 -6.91 22.21 4.00
N ASN A 33 -6.56 23.19 3.16
CA ASN A 33 -6.15 22.95 1.78
C ASN A 33 -4.91 22.05 1.70
N TYR A 34 -4.02 22.13 2.70
CA TYR A 34 -2.84 21.28 2.84
C TYR A 34 -3.23 19.99 3.54
N CYS A 35 -3.47 18.95 2.74
CA CYS A 35 -3.87 17.68 3.29
C CYS A 35 -3.35 16.49 2.49
N LEU A 36 -2.94 15.46 3.23
CA LEU A 36 -2.53 14.16 2.72
C LEU A 36 -3.62 13.14 3.12
N PHE A 37 -4.23 12.52 2.12
CA PHE A 37 -5.33 11.58 2.32
C PHE A 37 -4.96 10.19 1.85
N PHE A 38 -5.49 9.17 2.54
CA PHE A 38 -5.43 7.79 2.13
C PHE A 38 -6.84 7.20 2.11
N ASN A 39 -7.24 6.63 0.98
CA ASN A 39 -8.52 5.96 0.82
C ASN A 39 -8.41 4.80 -0.20
N ALA A 40 -9.37 3.88 -0.15
CA ALA A 40 -9.35 2.68 -1.00
C ALA A 40 -9.52 2.99 -2.49
N LEU A 41 -10.32 4.01 -2.83
CA LEU A 41 -10.61 4.34 -4.22
C LEU A 41 -9.35 4.79 -4.97
N ASP A 42 -8.63 5.77 -4.42
CA ASP A 42 -7.43 6.34 -5.04
C ASP A 42 -6.31 5.27 -5.10
N ALA A 43 -6.22 4.43 -4.08
CA ALA A 43 -5.29 3.30 -4.08
C ALA A 43 -5.59 2.30 -5.20
N LEU A 44 -6.87 1.94 -5.40
CA LEU A 44 -7.31 1.03 -6.46
C LEU A 44 -7.25 1.64 -7.87
N GLN A 45 -7.34 2.97 -7.99
CA GLN A 45 -7.16 3.66 -9.28
C GLN A 45 -5.74 3.51 -9.84
N MET A 46 -4.75 3.28 -8.96
CA MET A 46 -3.35 3.05 -9.36
C MET A 46 -3.04 1.59 -9.67
N VAL A 47 -4.01 0.67 -9.54
CA VAL A 47 -3.85 -0.72 -9.96
C VAL A 47 -3.90 -0.80 -11.49
N ASP A 48 -2.95 -1.51 -12.09
CA ASP A 48 -2.86 -1.63 -13.54
C ASP A 48 -4.03 -2.48 -14.09
N SER A 49 -4.93 -1.84 -14.83
CA SER A 49 -6.10 -2.48 -15.43
C SER A 49 -5.81 -3.24 -16.73
N ASN A 50 -4.62 -3.09 -17.29
CA ASN A 50 -4.28 -3.56 -18.64
C ASN A 50 -3.07 -4.51 -18.67
N LYS A 51 -2.46 -4.78 -17.51
CA LYS A 51 -1.27 -5.59 -17.40
C LYS A 51 -1.49 -6.72 -16.40
N LEU A 52 -1.13 -7.93 -16.79
CA LEU A 52 -1.04 -9.04 -15.84
C LEU A 52 0.08 -8.78 -14.83
N PRO A 53 -0.05 -9.27 -13.59
CA PRO A 53 1.07 -9.20 -12.67
C PRO A 53 2.23 -9.94 -13.33
N GLY A 54 3.45 -9.37 -13.29
CA GLY A 54 4.66 -9.94 -13.89
C GLY A 54 5.17 -11.18 -13.15
N ILE A 55 4.25 -12.05 -12.73
CA ILE A 55 4.42 -13.20 -11.88
C ILE A 55 4.16 -14.43 -12.75
N GLU A 56 5.20 -15.21 -13.01
CA GLU A 56 5.06 -16.52 -13.63
C GLU A 56 4.50 -17.51 -12.62
N VAL A 57 3.17 -17.54 -12.48
CA VAL A 57 2.51 -18.61 -11.74
C VAL A 57 2.13 -19.71 -12.73
N ALA A 58 2.57 -20.95 -12.51
CA ALA A 58 1.98 -22.13 -13.19
C ALA A 58 0.45 -22.18 -12.97
N SER A 59 0.00 -21.62 -11.85
CA SER A 59 -1.39 -21.38 -11.48
C SER A 59 -2.04 -20.18 -12.18
N SER A 60 -1.37 -19.35 -12.99
CA SER A 60 -2.05 -18.26 -13.73
C SER A 60 -3.09 -18.84 -14.69
N ALA A 61 -2.75 -19.96 -15.34
CA ALA A 61 -3.69 -20.73 -16.15
C ALA A 61 -4.75 -21.47 -15.31
N ALA A 62 -4.41 -21.96 -14.11
CA ALA A 62 -5.36 -22.66 -13.23
C ALA A 62 -6.33 -21.69 -12.53
N TRP A 63 -5.87 -20.49 -12.18
CA TRP A 63 -6.61 -19.39 -11.57
C TRP A 63 -7.55 -18.74 -12.59
N GLN A 64 -7.08 -18.53 -13.84
CA GLN A 64 -7.95 -18.16 -14.96
C GLN A 64 -9.01 -19.23 -15.21
N LYS A 65 -8.63 -20.53 -15.24
CA LYS A 65 -9.58 -21.65 -15.41
C LYS A 65 -10.57 -21.82 -14.26
N ALA A 66 -10.16 -21.63 -13.00
CA ALA A 66 -11.04 -21.70 -11.83
C ALA A 66 -12.10 -20.59 -11.83
N ARG A 67 -11.79 -19.44 -12.44
CA ARG A 67 -12.72 -18.32 -12.58
C ARG A 67 -13.58 -18.40 -13.83
N GLU A 68 -13.09 -19.02 -14.89
CA GLU A 68 -13.91 -19.45 -16.03
C GLU A 68 -14.95 -20.51 -15.60
N SER A 69 -14.58 -21.46 -14.73
CA SER A 69 -15.48 -22.52 -14.27
C SER A 69 -16.56 -22.06 -13.29
N CYS A 70 -16.32 -21.00 -12.50
CA CYS A 70 -17.31 -20.39 -11.60
C CYS A 70 -18.38 -19.53 -12.31
N GLY A 71 -18.39 -19.44 -13.65
CA GLY A 71 -19.49 -18.82 -14.41
C GLY A 71 -19.66 -17.31 -14.24
N LEU A 72 -18.77 -16.63 -13.51
CA LEU A 72 -18.81 -15.19 -13.24
C LEU A 72 -18.26 -14.33 -14.39
N LEU A 73 -17.67 -14.94 -15.42
CA LEU A 73 -17.05 -14.24 -16.55
C LEU A 73 -17.68 -14.69 -17.87
N LYS A 74 -18.56 -13.86 -18.45
CA LYS A 74 -19.12 -14.05 -19.80
C LYS A 74 -18.19 -13.57 -20.92
N GLN A 75 -17.02 -13.01 -20.59
CA GLN A 75 -16.05 -12.50 -21.55
C GLN A 75 -14.65 -12.97 -21.16
N PRO A 76 -13.75 -13.21 -22.14
CA PRO A 76 -12.35 -13.51 -21.84
C PRO A 76 -11.81 -12.39 -20.97
N ALA A 77 -11.30 -12.75 -19.78
CA ALA A 77 -10.81 -11.79 -18.81
C ALA A 77 -9.73 -10.92 -19.48
N ARG A 78 -9.98 -9.61 -19.57
CA ARG A 78 -8.94 -8.66 -20.01
C ARG A 78 -7.72 -8.85 -19.09
N PRO A 79 -6.48 -8.77 -19.62
CA PRO A 79 -5.31 -8.85 -18.77
C PRO A 79 -5.33 -7.68 -17.78
N PHE A 80 -5.41 -7.97 -16.49
CA PHE A 80 -5.37 -6.97 -15.41
C PHE A 80 -4.61 -7.53 -14.21
N ASP A 81 -4.16 -6.63 -13.33
CA ASP A 81 -3.47 -7.04 -12.12
C ASP A 81 -4.47 -7.52 -11.05
N TRP A 82 -4.67 -8.83 -11.01
CA TRP A 82 -5.52 -9.48 -10.02
C TRP A 82 -4.93 -9.53 -8.62
N THR A 83 -3.67 -9.14 -8.44
CA THR A 83 -3.06 -9.01 -7.10
C THR A 83 -3.41 -7.67 -6.44
N PHE A 84 -4.04 -6.76 -7.18
CA PHE A 84 -4.37 -5.41 -6.73
C PHE A 84 -3.16 -4.64 -6.20
N THR A 85 -1.98 -4.86 -6.82
CA THR A 85 -0.76 -4.14 -6.44
C THR A 85 -0.91 -2.67 -6.78
N THR A 86 -0.56 -1.81 -5.81
CA THR A 86 -0.64 -0.37 -5.94
C THR A 86 0.67 0.29 -5.56
N GLU A 87 1.11 1.28 -6.36
CA GLU A 87 2.21 2.18 -6.02
C GLU A 87 1.70 3.43 -5.26
N TYR A 88 0.53 3.35 -4.61
CA TYR A 88 -0.12 4.50 -3.99
C TYR A 88 0.68 5.16 -2.85
N GLU A 89 1.10 6.40 -3.09
CA GLU A 89 1.86 7.23 -2.15
C GLU A 89 0.99 8.18 -1.30
N GLY A 90 -0.34 8.00 -1.34
CA GLY A 90 -1.29 8.94 -0.74
C GLY A 90 -1.66 10.10 -1.67
N THR A 91 -2.88 10.59 -1.52
CA THR A 91 -3.44 11.71 -2.31
C THR A 91 -3.06 13.02 -1.64
N VAL A 92 -2.27 13.82 -2.34
CA VAL A 92 -1.73 15.10 -1.83
C VAL A 92 -2.55 16.26 -2.36
N ARG A 93 -2.93 17.20 -1.49
CA ARG A 93 -3.57 18.47 -1.84
C ARG A 93 -2.81 19.63 -1.18
N GLY A 94 -2.62 20.73 -1.91
CA GLY A 94 -2.02 21.97 -1.39
C GLY A 94 -0.50 21.97 -1.31
N PHE A 95 0.15 20.83 -1.00
CA PHE A 95 1.61 20.76 -0.88
C PHE A 95 2.34 20.90 -2.21
N GLU A 96 3.49 21.57 -2.19
CA GLU A 96 4.50 21.48 -3.24
C GLU A 96 5.34 20.20 -3.02
N VAL A 97 5.38 19.35 -4.04
CA VAL A 97 6.04 18.02 -3.97
C VAL A 97 7.36 18.08 -4.73
N GLU A 98 8.47 17.91 -4.01
CA GLU A 98 9.80 17.86 -4.63
C GLU A 98 10.51 16.53 -4.34
N PRO A 99 11.20 15.93 -5.31
CA PRO A 99 12.07 14.78 -5.07
C PRO A 99 13.19 15.11 -4.09
N THR A 100 13.62 14.15 -3.28
CA THR A 100 14.73 14.36 -2.34
C THR A 100 15.60 13.11 -2.13
N GLU A 101 16.85 13.36 -1.77
CA GLU A 101 17.77 12.32 -1.29
C GLU A 101 17.72 12.16 0.24
N GLU A 102 17.03 13.05 0.96
CA GLU A 102 16.83 12.92 2.40
C GLU A 102 16.03 11.65 2.71
N ARG A 103 16.35 11.02 3.84
CA ARG A 103 15.72 9.79 4.30
C ARG A 103 15.16 9.91 5.71
N ILE A 104 14.10 9.17 5.98
CA ILE A 104 13.49 9.10 7.30
C ILE A 104 14.45 8.34 8.22
N ASP A 105 14.89 9.03 9.28
CA ASP A 105 15.71 8.42 10.31
C ASP A 105 14.88 7.45 11.17
N LEU A 106 14.99 6.15 10.85
CA LEU A 106 14.30 5.09 11.56
C LEU A 106 14.76 4.94 13.02
N GLU A 107 15.96 5.42 13.39
CA GLU A 107 16.42 5.39 14.78
C GLU A 107 15.61 6.37 15.64
N ARG A 108 15.19 7.51 15.07
CA ARG A 108 14.29 8.45 15.77
C ARG A 108 12.94 7.81 16.10
N LEU A 109 12.46 6.87 15.26
CA LEU A 109 11.21 6.14 15.53
C LEU A 109 11.33 5.16 16.71
N LYS A 110 12.55 4.84 17.17
CA LYS A 110 12.79 4.05 18.38
C LYS A 110 12.80 4.92 19.65
N SER A 111 12.66 6.25 19.54
CA SER A 111 12.57 7.13 20.70
C SER A 111 11.38 6.74 21.58
N ARG A 112 11.57 6.80 22.91
CA ARG A 112 10.53 6.45 23.89
C ARG A 112 9.62 7.64 24.18
N GLU A 113 9.15 8.32 23.15
CA GLU A 113 8.12 9.34 23.31
C GLU A 113 6.75 8.69 23.54
N PRO A 114 5.89 9.29 24.39
CA PRO A 114 4.55 8.78 24.61
C PRO A 114 3.71 8.96 23.33
N ILE A 115 3.03 7.90 22.92
CA ILE A 115 2.07 7.97 21.81
C ILE A 115 0.83 8.72 22.30
N HIS A 116 0.60 9.93 21.80
CA HIS A 116 -0.59 10.71 22.07
C HIS A 116 -1.80 10.22 21.28
N PHE A 117 -1.56 9.77 20.05
CA PHE A 117 -2.61 9.23 19.19
C PHE A 117 -2.09 8.09 18.34
N TYR A 118 -2.89 7.03 18.24
CA TYR A 118 -2.68 5.92 17.33
C TYR A 118 -3.99 5.53 16.68
N SER A 119 -3.94 5.32 15.38
CA SER A 119 -5.05 4.74 14.62
C SER A 119 -4.51 3.85 13.52
N GLN A 120 -5.25 2.79 13.20
CA GLN A 120 -4.98 1.90 12.09
C GLN A 120 -6.30 1.56 11.41
N ILE A 121 -6.33 1.69 10.09
CA ILE A 121 -7.47 1.34 9.26
C ILE A 121 -7.02 0.43 8.11
N VAL A 122 -7.93 -0.42 7.66
CA VAL A 122 -7.76 -1.22 6.45
C VAL A 122 -8.51 -0.53 5.32
N LEU A 123 -7.92 -0.46 4.12
CA LEU A 123 -8.54 0.12 2.93
C LEU A 123 -9.19 -0.96 2.07
N TYR A 124 -8.48 -2.04 1.80
CA TYR A 124 -9.01 -3.22 1.11
C TYR A 124 -8.18 -4.48 1.40
N GLU A 125 -8.80 -5.63 1.21
CA GLU A 125 -8.27 -6.98 1.41
C GLU A 125 -8.84 -7.94 0.34
N ASP A 126 -8.04 -8.93 -0.05
CA ASP A 126 -8.41 -10.02 -0.97
C ASP A 126 -7.64 -11.30 -0.60
N GLU A 127 -8.31 -12.45 -0.65
CA GLU A 127 -7.68 -13.75 -0.33
C GLU A 127 -7.12 -14.46 -1.58
N LEU A 128 -7.16 -13.80 -2.74
CA LEU A 128 -6.68 -14.29 -4.02
C LEU A 128 -7.29 -15.65 -4.41
N ALA A 129 -8.53 -15.90 -4.00
CA ALA A 129 -9.21 -17.20 -4.08
C ALA A 129 -8.45 -18.33 -3.36
N ASP A 130 -8.12 -18.13 -2.08
CA ASP A 130 -7.38 -19.06 -1.20
C ASP A 130 -5.94 -19.36 -1.64
N HIS A 131 -5.37 -18.56 -2.53
CA HIS A 131 -4.00 -18.71 -3.04
C HIS A 131 -3.02 -17.66 -2.53
N GLY A 132 -3.43 -16.88 -1.52
CA GLY A 132 -2.56 -15.90 -0.89
C GLY A 132 -3.32 -14.84 -0.13
N CYS A 133 -2.78 -13.62 -0.14
CA CYS A 133 -3.39 -12.47 0.50
C CYS A 133 -2.88 -11.19 -0.17
N SER A 134 -3.79 -10.26 -0.42
CA SER A 134 -3.51 -8.88 -0.80
C SER A 134 -4.21 -7.97 0.19
N GLN A 135 -3.49 -7.06 0.84
CA GLN A 135 -4.03 -6.17 1.86
C GLN A 135 -3.38 -4.79 1.79
N MET A 136 -4.19 -3.74 1.80
CA MET A 136 -3.74 -2.36 1.97
C MET A 136 -4.26 -1.81 3.29
N SER A 137 -3.34 -1.38 4.16
CA SER A 137 -3.66 -0.78 5.45
C SER A 137 -2.87 0.49 5.69
N VAL A 138 -3.41 1.38 6.54
CA VAL A 138 -2.76 2.64 6.90
C VAL A 138 -2.80 2.78 8.41
N ARG A 139 -1.64 3.09 9.01
CA ARG A 139 -1.53 3.38 10.43
C ARG A 139 -0.80 4.68 10.66
N VAL A 140 -1.18 5.40 11.71
CA VAL A 140 -0.55 6.64 12.15
C VAL A 140 -0.24 6.59 13.64
N ARG A 141 0.90 7.16 14.02
CA ARG A 141 1.33 7.40 15.39
C ARG A 141 1.71 8.87 15.52
N VAL A 142 1.16 9.55 16.52
CA VAL A 142 1.47 10.95 16.82
C VAL A 142 2.15 11.02 18.18
N MET A 143 3.36 11.57 18.19
CA MET A 143 4.17 11.88 19.36
C MET A 143 4.13 13.39 19.63
N PRO A 144 4.63 13.87 20.78
CA PRO A 144 4.69 15.31 21.07
C PRO A 144 5.52 16.12 20.07
N THR A 145 6.56 15.52 19.50
CA THR A 145 7.53 16.21 18.62
C THR A 145 7.41 15.85 17.15
N PHE A 146 6.82 14.71 16.79
CA PHE A 146 6.64 14.29 15.41
C PHE A 146 5.44 13.36 15.25
N PHE A 147 5.02 13.13 14.01
CA PHE A 147 4.13 12.03 13.67
C PHE A 147 4.78 11.12 12.63
N PHE A 148 4.38 9.85 12.65
CA PHE A 148 4.79 8.85 11.69
C PHE A 148 3.56 8.10 11.18
N LEU A 149 3.45 8.02 9.86
CA LEU A 149 2.40 7.27 9.18
C LEU A 149 3.03 6.23 8.28
N LEU A 150 2.47 5.03 8.30
CA LEU A 150 2.83 3.93 7.41
C LEU A 150 1.56 3.47 6.68
N ALA A 151 1.51 3.70 5.38
CA ALA A 151 0.60 2.98 4.49
C ALA A 151 1.35 1.79 3.92
N ARG A 152 0.79 0.59 4.06
CA ARG A 152 1.40 -0.66 3.66
C ARG A 152 0.44 -1.46 2.81
N PHE A 153 0.87 -1.71 1.58
CA PHE A 153 0.34 -2.76 0.74
C PHE A 153 1.20 -4.02 0.95
N TYR A 154 0.55 -5.12 1.31
CA TYR A 154 1.18 -6.42 1.51
C TYR A 154 0.53 -7.42 0.55
N LEU A 155 1.36 -8.11 -0.23
CA LEU A 155 0.98 -9.16 -1.15
C LEU A 155 1.78 -10.41 -0.86
N ARG A 156 1.07 -11.52 -0.69
CA ARG A 156 1.62 -12.86 -0.65
C ARG A 156 0.89 -13.71 -1.66
N VAL A 157 1.63 -14.36 -2.54
CA VAL A 157 1.10 -15.41 -3.41
C VAL A 157 1.77 -16.70 -2.97
N ASP A 158 0.98 -17.64 -2.47
CA ASP A 158 1.49 -18.82 -1.75
C ASP A 158 2.41 -19.65 -2.65
N GLY A 159 3.62 -19.92 -2.15
CA GLY A 159 4.64 -20.67 -2.89
C GLY A 159 5.28 -19.93 -4.07
N VAL A 160 4.92 -18.66 -4.31
CA VAL A 160 5.36 -17.89 -5.49
C VAL A 160 6.21 -16.70 -5.11
N LEU A 161 5.65 -15.69 -4.44
CA LEU A 161 6.37 -14.48 -4.05
C LEU A 161 5.73 -13.77 -2.86
N VAL A 162 6.50 -12.85 -2.28
CA VAL A 162 6.03 -11.86 -1.31
C VAL A 162 6.46 -10.48 -1.78
N ARG A 163 5.52 -9.53 -1.77
CA ARG A 163 5.75 -8.13 -2.13
C ARG A 163 5.18 -7.21 -1.04
N ILE A 164 5.91 -6.16 -0.73
CA ILE A 164 5.48 -5.10 0.20
C ILE A 164 5.75 -3.74 -0.46
N CYS A 165 4.71 -2.93 -0.59
CA CYS A 165 4.85 -1.52 -0.94
C CYS A 165 4.53 -0.68 0.31
N ASP A 166 5.54 -0.01 0.84
CA ASP A 166 5.43 0.86 2.02
C ASP A 166 5.53 2.32 1.60
N THR A 167 4.54 3.13 1.96
CA THR A 167 4.59 4.58 1.98
C THR A 167 4.77 5.04 3.42
N ARG A 168 5.96 5.48 3.77
CA ARG A 168 6.31 6.06 5.07
C ARG A 168 6.21 7.58 4.98
N VAL A 169 5.56 8.19 5.95
CA VAL A 169 5.41 9.64 6.04
C VAL A 169 5.85 10.08 7.42
N PHE A 170 6.78 11.02 7.48
CA PHE A 170 7.34 11.56 8.70
C PHE A 170 7.22 13.08 8.69
N GLY A 171 6.54 13.63 9.69
CA GLY A 171 6.44 15.07 9.89
C GLY A 171 6.91 15.46 11.28
N GLU A 172 7.84 16.40 11.35
CA GLU A 172 8.39 16.91 12.59
C GLU A 172 7.76 18.26 12.94
N ARG A 173 7.51 18.47 14.24
CA ARG A 173 6.94 19.71 14.76
C ARG A 173 7.91 20.87 14.50
N GLY A 174 7.42 21.90 13.83
CA GLY A 174 8.22 23.07 13.46
C GLY A 174 9.02 22.89 12.15
N SER A 175 9.00 21.70 11.54
CA SER A 175 9.50 21.55 10.18
C SER A 175 8.57 22.23 9.18
N ARG A 176 9.14 22.79 8.12
CA ARG A 176 8.38 23.36 6.98
C ARG A 176 8.04 22.34 5.90
N PHE A 177 8.42 21.08 6.10
CA PHE A 177 8.14 20.01 5.16
C PHE A 177 7.87 18.70 5.89
N ILE A 178 7.16 17.82 5.20
CA ILE A 178 6.95 16.43 5.58
C ILE A 178 7.78 15.56 4.63
N LEU A 179 8.51 14.59 5.17
CA LEU A 179 9.21 13.57 4.38
C LEU A 179 8.25 12.45 4.05
N ARG A 180 8.23 12.05 2.78
CA ARG A 180 7.51 10.87 2.31
C ARG A 180 8.46 9.97 1.55
N GLU A 181 8.53 8.71 1.96
CA GLU A 181 9.32 7.66 1.30
C GLU A 181 8.40 6.55 0.85
N TRP A 182 8.51 6.18 -0.42
CA TRP A 182 7.88 5.00 -0.98
C TRP A 182 8.93 3.93 -1.27
N THR A 183 8.70 2.70 -0.83
CA THR A 183 9.59 1.57 -1.09
C THR A 183 8.81 0.35 -1.52
N GLU A 184 9.25 -0.29 -2.59
CA GLU A 184 8.78 -1.61 -3.03
C GLU A 184 9.84 -2.65 -2.70
N ARG A 185 9.45 -3.66 -1.93
CA ARG A 185 10.27 -4.81 -1.59
C ARG A 185 9.62 -6.06 -2.12
N GLU A 186 10.39 -6.94 -2.75
CA GLU A 186 9.86 -8.17 -3.33
C GLU A 186 10.91 -9.27 -3.29
N ALA A 187 10.47 -10.49 -3.01
CA ALA A 187 11.28 -11.68 -3.24
C ALA A 187 10.40 -12.86 -3.68
N ASN A 188 10.96 -13.68 -4.56
CA ASN A 188 10.37 -14.97 -4.91
C ASN A 188 10.46 -15.92 -3.73
N TYR A 189 9.43 -16.74 -3.52
CA TYR A 189 9.35 -17.70 -2.44
C TYR A 189 10.56 -18.65 -2.41
N ALA A 190 11.03 -19.09 -3.58
CA ALA A 190 12.21 -19.94 -3.73
C ALA A 190 13.52 -19.28 -3.23
N SER A 191 13.58 -17.95 -3.17
CA SER A 191 14.75 -17.18 -2.71
C SER A 191 14.66 -16.72 -1.26
N LEU A 192 13.53 -16.98 -0.58
CA LEU A 192 13.33 -16.57 0.81
C LEU A 192 14.18 -17.43 1.76
N GLY A 193 14.88 -16.76 2.68
CA GLY A 193 15.55 -17.44 3.79
C GLY A 193 14.56 -17.98 4.82
N VAL A 194 15.01 -18.91 5.67
CA VAL A 194 14.19 -19.58 6.70
C VAL A 194 13.44 -18.57 7.58
N GLN A 195 14.13 -17.52 8.04
CA GLN A 195 13.54 -16.47 8.88
C GLN A 195 12.39 -15.71 8.18
N ALA A 196 12.50 -15.49 6.86
CA ALA A 196 11.45 -14.82 6.10
C ALA A 196 10.22 -15.72 5.92
N ILE A 197 10.44 -17.03 5.74
CA ILE A 197 9.37 -18.02 5.61
C ILE A 197 8.62 -18.18 6.94
N GLU A 198 9.33 -18.28 8.06
CA GLU A 198 8.72 -18.36 9.40
C GLU A 198 7.86 -17.13 9.73
N ASN A 199 8.28 -15.96 9.25
CA ASN A 199 7.60 -14.70 9.47
C ASN A 199 6.68 -14.28 8.33
N ILE A 200 6.44 -15.14 7.33
CA ILE A 200 5.76 -14.73 6.09
C ILE A 200 4.36 -14.18 6.36
N LEU A 201 3.68 -14.68 7.39
CA LEU A 201 2.33 -14.27 7.78
C LEU A 201 2.27 -12.92 8.52
N ASP A 202 3.41 -12.40 9.00
CA ASP A 202 3.47 -11.10 9.68
C ASP A 202 4.19 -10.06 8.80
N PRO A 203 3.44 -9.14 8.17
CA PRO A 203 4.02 -8.06 7.38
C PRO A 203 5.02 -7.20 8.17
N ASN A 204 4.86 -7.07 9.50
CA ASN A 204 5.68 -6.20 10.35
C ASN A 204 7.10 -6.72 10.58
N THR A 205 7.33 -8.01 10.38
CA THR A 205 8.63 -8.66 10.54
C THR A 205 9.22 -9.02 9.18
N VAL A 206 8.44 -9.60 8.27
CA VAL A 206 8.93 -10.12 6.99
C VAL A 206 9.61 -9.06 6.12
N TRP A 207 9.18 -7.79 6.19
CA TRP A 207 9.76 -6.70 5.38
C TRP A 207 11.27 -6.51 5.57
N GLN A 208 11.80 -6.90 6.73
CA GLN A 208 13.24 -6.79 7.04
C GLN A 208 14.08 -7.78 6.23
N HIS A 209 13.47 -8.87 5.76
CA HIS A 209 14.13 -9.93 5.02
C HIS A 209 13.93 -9.82 3.50
N LEU A 210 13.09 -8.87 3.04
CA LEU A 210 12.83 -8.65 1.61
C LEU A 210 13.77 -7.58 1.04
N PRO A 211 14.41 -7.83 -0.12
CA PRO A 211 15.25 -6.84 -0.77
C PRO A 211 14.39 -5.70 -1.36
N ILE A 212 14.98 -4.51 -1.43
CA ILE A 212 14.34 -3.34 -2.04
C ILE A 212 14.51 -3.43 -3.56
N VAL A 213 13.41 -3.37 -4.29
CA VAL A 213 13.38 -3.34 -5.77
C VAL A 213 13.29 -1.90 -6.28
N LYS A 214 12.44 -1.08 -5.65
CA LYS A 214 12.30 0.34 -5.97
C LYS A 214 12.21 1.19 -4.71
N SER A 215 12.70 2.42 -4.79
CA SER A 215 12.58 3.41 -3.73
C SER A 215 12.42 4.80 -4.33
N ARG A 216 11.56 5.61 -3.73
CA ARG A 216 11.35 7.03 -4.05
C ARG A 216 11.25 7.81 -2.74
N ALA A 217 11.72 9.05 -2.74
CA ALA A 217 11.54 9.94 -1.60
C ALA A 217 11.20 11.35 -2.10
N THR A 218 10.28 11.98 -1.41
CA THR A 218 9.74 13.30 -1.74
C THR A 218 9.56 14.13 -0.48
N LYS A 219 9.76 15.43 -0.60
CA LYS A 219 9.36 16.43 0.40
C LYS A 219 8.02 17.02 0.00
N LEU A 220 7.13 17.15 0.98
CA LEU A 220 5.87 17.87 0.87
C LEU A 220 6.03 19.19 1.63
N PHE A 221 6.18 20.31 0.94
CA PHE A 221 6.39 21.61 1.56
C PHE A 221 5.07 22.25 2.00
N LEU A 222 5.07 22.75 3.24
CA LEU A 222 4.02 23.60 3.80
C LEU A 222 4.08 25.00 3.15
N PRO A 223 2.98 25.79 3.22
CA PRO A 223 2.99 27.16 2.72
C PRO A 223 4.11 27.99 3.35
N ARG A 224 4.58 28.98 2.59
CA ARG A 224 5.57 29.95 3.07
C ARG A 224 5.00 30.93 4.07
#